data_AF-A0A0U3QZE3-F1
#
_entry.id   AF-A0A0U3QZE3-F1
#
_cell.length_a   1.000
_cell.length_b   1.000
_cell.length_c   1.000
_cell.angle_alpha   90.00
_cell.angle_beta   90.00
_cell.angle_gamma   90.00
#
_symmetry.space_group_name_H-M   'P 1'
#
loop_
_entity.id
_entity.type
_entity.pdbx_description
1 polymer ?
#
loop_
_entity_poly.entity_id
_entity_poly.type
_entity_poly.pdbx_seq_one_letter_code
_entity_poly.pdbx_strand_id
1 'polypeptide(L)'
;MGYPHLSKEKVLLGAAALLVGTLIAQTSVVALSILSIAKGINIPLLLEKASSNGATTFKATPLLILLSYAISAIIIRYGVPASQKSGSLRIVQVIVLVLAISIIVLIFGSIAACGVVCPRLACHGAMDSCTWHTGLFYVKYVCRCIH
;
A
#
# COMPACT_ATOMS: atom_id res chain seq x y z
N MET A 1 11.33 8.66 42.30
CA MET A 1 12.04 8.27 41.06
C MET A 1 11.02 8.21 39.93
N GLY A 2 10.90 9.28 39.15
CA GLY A 2 9.93 9.39 38.05
C GLY A 2 10.54 8.88 36.74
N TYR A 3 10.00 7.79 36.20
CA TYR A 3 10.40 7.27 34.89
C TYR A 3 9.75 8.09 33.75
N PRO A 4 10.42 8.22 32.59
CA PRO A 4 10.11 9.23 31.59
C PRO A 4 8.87 8.84 30.78
N HIS A 5 7.70 9.31 31.19
CA HIS A 5 6.45 9.12 30.46
C HIS A 5 6.50 9.75 29.04
N LEU A 6 7.37 10.73 28.83
CA LEU A 6 7.58 11.42 27.54
C LEU A 6 8.26 10.56 26.45
N SER A 7 8.99 9.50 26.82
CA SER A 7 9.76 8.71 25.85
C SER A 7 8.87 7.70 25.12
N LYS A 8 7.94 7.06 25.83
CA LYS A 8 7.07 6.00 25.28
C LYS A 8 6.10 6.54 24.22
N GLU A 9 5.46 7.68 24.45
CA GLU A 9 4.55 8.29 23.47
C GLU A 9 5.26 8.68 22.18
N LYS A 10 6.49 9.23 22.26
CA LYS A 10 7.28 9.59 21.08
C LYS A 10 7.69 8.37 20.27
N VAL A 11 8.10 7.29 20.96
CA VAL A 11 8.43 6.01 20.31
C VAL A 11 7.19 5.40 19.66
N LEU A 12 6.04 5.45 20.33
CA LEU A 12 4.78 4.94 19.79
C LEU A 12 4.33 5.74 18.57
N LEU A 13 4.49 7.08 18.60
CA LEU A 13 4.21 7.95 17.46
C LEU A 13 5.13 7.68 16.27
N GLY A 14 6.42 7.44 16.53
CA GLY A 14 7.38 7.06 15.50
C GLY A 14 7.04 5.71 14.87
N ALA A 15 6.70 4.71 15.69
CA ALA A 15 6.25 3.40 15.22
C ALA A 15 4.95 3.49 14.40
N ALA A 16 3.99 4.30 14.85
CA ALA A 16 2.75 4.57 14.12
C ALA A 16 3.04 5.24 12.76
N ALA A 17 3.95 6.22 12.70
CA ALA A 17 4.34 6.87 11.46
C ALA A 17 5.02 5.93 10.48
N LEU A 18 5.82 5.00 10.99
CA LEU A 18 6.44 3.96 10.17
C LEU A 18 5.40 3.00 9.60
N LEU A 19 4.47 2.53 10.42
CA LEU A 19 3.40 1.62 10.01
C LEU A 19 2.48 2.28 8.97
N VAL A 20 1.97 3.48 9.27
CA VAL A 20 1.07 4.21 8.37
C VAL A 20 1.78 4.56 7.06
N GLY A 21 3.06 4.98 7.12
CA GLY A 21 3.85 5.25 5.92
C GLY A 21 4.05 4.02 5.05
N THR A 22 4.34 2.86 5.66
CA THR A 22 4.47 1.58 4.95
C THR A 22 3.14 1.17 4.31
N LEU A 23 2.03 1.31 5.03
CA LEU A 23 0.69 1.03 4.51
C LEU A 23 0.36 1.92 3.31
N ILE A 24 0.60 3.22 3.41
CA ILE A 24 0.37 4.17 2.30
C ILE A 24 1.24 3.81 1.09
N ALA A 25 2.49 3.42 1.31
CA ALA A 25 3.36 3.00 0.22
C ALA A 25 2.81 1.74 -0.48
N GLN A 26 2.43 0.72 0.29
CA GLN A 26 1.84 -0.51 -0.25
C GLN A 26 0.53 -0.26 -0.98
N THR A 27 -0.37 0.54 -0.40
CA THR A 27 -1.66 0.87 -1.02
C THR A 27 -1.45 1.61 -2.33
N SER A 28 -0.50 2.56 -2.36
CA SER A 28 -0.19 3.35 -3.55
C SER A 28 0.39 2.48 -4.65
N VAL A 29 1.28 1.55 -4.32
CA VAL A 29 1.84 0.59 -5.30
C VAL A 29 0.73 -0.24 -5.94
N VAL A 30 -0.20 -0.77 -5.14
CA VAL A 30 -1.33 -1.58 -5.65
C VAL A 30 -2.30 -0.73 -6.47
N ALA A 31 -2.63 0.47 -6.01
CA ALA A 31 -3.53 1.37 -6.74
C ALA A 31 -2.93 1.80 -8.09
N LEU A 32 -1.66 2.20 -8.09
CA LEU A 32 -0.94 2.62 -9.29
C LEU A 32 -0.71 1.45 -10.26
N SER A 33 -0.45 0.24 -9.77
CA SER A 33 -0.33 -0.93 -10.64
C SER A 33 -1.65 -1.24 -11.35
N ILE A 34 -2.77 -1.26 -10.61
CA ILE A 34 -4.10 -1.46 -11.17
C ILE A 34 -4.42 -0.37 -12.19
N LEU A 35 -4.16 0.91 -11.86
CA LEU A 35 -4.39 2.02 -12.78
C LEU A 35 -3.56 1.88 -14.06
N SER A 36 -2.30 1.46 -13.93
CA SER A 36 -1.42 1.22 -15.08
C SER A 36 -1.93 0.12 -15.99
N ILE A 37 -2.47 -0.96 -15.42
CA ILE A 37 -3.00 -2.09 -16.19
C ILE A 37 -4.38 -1.76 -16.80
N ALA A 38 -5.27 -1.16 -16.01
CA ALA A 38 -6.66 -0.89 -16.39
C ALA A 38 -6.81 0.33 -17.31
N LYS A 39 -5.90 1.30 -17.25
CA LYS A 39 -5.95 2.52 -18.07
C LYS A 39 -4.74 2.72 -18.97
N GLY A 40 -3.70 1.89 -18.86
CA GLY A 40 -2.46 2.06 -19.63
C GLY A 40 -1.58 3.22 -19.15
N ILE A 41 -1.92 3.85 -18.01
CA ILE A 41 -1.20 5.00 -17.49
C ILE A 41 0.10 4.53 -16.84
N ASN A 42 1.25 4.88 -17.39
CA ASN A 42 2.54 4.55 -16.79
C ASN A 42 3.12 5.79 -16.09
N ILE A 43 3.47 5.66 -14.81
CA ILE A 43 4.07 6.75 -14.02
C ILE A 43 5.46 6.30 -13.55
N PRO A 44 6.47 6.33 -14.45
CA PRO A 44 7.80 5.78 -14.17
C PRO A 44 8.51 6.48 -13.00
N LEU A 45 8.14 7.73 -12.72
CA LEU A 45 8.68 8.50 -11.60
C LEU A 45 8.26 7.95 -10.23
N LEU A 46 7.13 7.22 -10.17
CA LEU A 46 6.56 6.68 -8.93
C LEU A 46 6.61 5.16 -8.89
N LEU A 47 6.42 4.51 -10.04
CA LEU A 47 6.26 3.07 -10.15
C LEU A 47 7.11 2.52 -11.30
N GLU A 48 8.06 1.66 -10.98
CA GLU A 48 8.81 0.90 -11.98
C GLU A 48 8.00 -0.32 -12.40
N LYS A 49 7.86 -0.54 -13.72
CA LYS A 49 7.18 -1.69 -14.30
C LYS A 49 8.18 -2.58 -15.02
N ALA A 50 8.25 -3.84 -14.65
CA ALA A 50 9.01 -4.88 -15.35
C ALA A 50 8.07 -6.01 -15.75
N SER A 51 8.09 -6.41 -17.02
CA SER A 51 7.29 -7.53 -17.55
C SER A 51 8.22 -8.60 -18.12
N SER A 52 8.02 -9.86 -17.73
CA SER A 52 8.79 -11.00 -18.21
C SER A 52 7.93 -12.26 -18.17
N ASN A 53 7.84 -12.98 -19.30
CA ASN A 53 7.22 -14.31 -19.47
C ASN A 53 6.08 -14.64 -18.49
N GLY A 54 4.91 -14.01 -18.68
CA GLY A 54 3.71 -14.30 -17.88
C GLY A 54 3.66 -13.61 -16.52
N ALA A 55 4.68 -12.84 -16.14
CA ALA A 55 4.70 -12.09 -14.89
C ALA A 55 4.95 -10.60 -15.12
N THR A 56 4.14 -9.76 -14.48
CA THR A 56 4.35 -8.30 -14.44
C THR A 56 4.58 -7.87 -13.00
N THR A 57 5.72 -7.24 -12.74
CA THR A 57 6.11 -6.73 -11.43
C THR A 57 6.11 -5.20 -11.45
N PHE A 58 5.47 -4.62 -10.46
CA PHE A 58 5.48 -3.19 -10.19
C PHE A 58 6.20 -2.92 -8.87
N LYS A 59 7.19 -2.04 -8.88
CA LYS A 59 7.99 -1.68 -7.70
C LYS A 59 7.82 -0.20 -7.40
N ALA A 60 7.69 0.15 -6.12
CA ALA A 60 7.76 1.54 -5.69
C ALA A 60 9.16 2.09 -5.97
N THR A 61 9.21 3.26 -6.59
CA THR A 61 10.46 4.04 -6.60
C THR A 61 10.75 4.60 -5.21
N PRO A 62 12.01 4.97 -4.92
CA PRO A 62 12.36 5.68 -3.68
C PRO A 62 11.53 6.94 -3.46
N LEU A 63 11.14 7.63 -4.54
CA LEU A 63 10.30 8.83 -4.47
C LEU A 63 8.90 8.53 -3.91
N LEU A 64 8.25 7.46 -4.39
CA LEU A 64 6.94 7.05 -3.86
C LEU A 64 7.01 6.67 -2.39
N ILE A 65 8.09 6.00 -1.97
CA ILE A 65 8.34 5.63 -0.58
C ILE A 65 8.47 6.91 0.28
N LEU A 66 9.33 7.85 -0.13
CA LEU A 66 9.50 9.13 0.57
C LEU A 66 8.19 9.91 0.69
N LEU A 67 7.42 10.01 -0.40
CA LEU A 67 6.12 10.69 -0.39
C LEU A 67 5.14 10.01 0.58
N SER A 68 5.13 8.68 0.63
CA SER A 68 4.25 7.93 1.53
C SER A 68 4.56 8.19 3.00
N TYR A 69 5.83 8.25 3.37
CA TYR A 69 6.25 8.63 4.73
C TYR A 69 5.98 10.11 5.04
N ALA A 70 6.16 11.01 4.07
CA ALA A 70 5.83 12.42 4.24
C ALA A 70 4.32 12.60 4.49
N ILE A 71 3.47 11.93 3.72
CA ILE A 71 2.02 11.93 3.91
C ILE A 71 1.65 11.34 5.27
N SER A 72 2.25 10.23 5.67
CA SER A 72 2.04 9.64 7.00
C SER A 72 2.35 10.62 8.13
N ALA A 73 3.48 11.33 8.05
CA ALA A 73 3.86 12.33 9.03
C ALA A 73 2.82 13.47 9.12
N ILE A 74 2.27 13.90 7.97
CA ILE A 74 1.20 14.91 7.91
C ILE A 74 -0.08 14.37 8.55
N ILE A 75 -0.52 13.16 8.18
CA ILE A 75 -1.75 12.55 8.72
C ILE A 75 -1.65 12.39 10.23
N ILE A 76 -0.51 11.96 10.77
CA ILE A 76 -0.35 11.76 12.21
C ILE A 76 -0.26 13.09 12.96
N ARG A 77 0.35 14.11 12.34
CA ARG A 77 0.50 15.44 12.94
C ARG A 77 -0.81 16.24 12.94
N TYR A 78 -1.60 16.14 11.88
CA TYR A 78 -2.79 16.98 11.67
C TYR A 78 -4.13 16.22 11.75
N GLY A 79 -4.13 14.90 11.60
CA GLY A 79 -5.34 14.07 11.63
C GLY A 79 -5.89 13.83 13.04
N VAL A 80 -5.22 14.34 14.08
CA VAL A 80 -5.68 14.24 15.46
C VAL A 80 -6.23 15.59 15.92
N PRO A 81 -7.55 15.73 16.13
CA PRO A 81 -8.11 16.98 16.61
C PRO A 81 -7.54 17.34 17.98
N ALA A 82 -7.09 18.58 18.13
CA ALA A 82 -6.43 19.12 19.33
C ALA A 82 -7.27 19.02 20.64
N SER A 83 -8.55 18.63 20.53
CA SER A 83 -9.49 18.52 21.65
C SER A 83 -9.41 17.18 22.41
N GLN A 84 -8.85 16.11 21.83
CA GLN A 84 -8.75 14.81 22.50
C GLN A 84 -7.43 14.64 23.27
N LYS A 85 -7.40 15.13 24.52
CA LYS A 85 -6.28 15.00 25.46
C LYS A 85 -6.03 13.57 26.01
N SER A 86 -6.83 12.57 25.62
CA SER A 86 -6.63 11.19 26.07
C SER A 86 -5.80 10.39 25.08
N GLY A 87 -4.55 10.05 25.45
CA GLY A 87 -3.64 9.25 24.63
C GLY A 87 -4.22 7.90 24.19
N SER A 88 -5.17 7.35 24.94
CA SER A 88 -5.86 6.09 24.60
C SER A 88 -6.73 6.21 23.33
N LEU A 89 -7.48 7.30 23.18
CA LEU A 89 -8.33 7.56 22.01
C LEU A 89 -7.52 7.74 20.72
N ARG A 90 -6.34 8.36 20.85
CA ARG A 90 -5.40 8.58 19.74
C ARG A 90 -4.86 7.27 19.17
N ILE A 91 -4.59 6.30 20.04
CA ILE A 91 -4.11 4.96 19.64
C ILE A 91 -5.22 4.19 18.92
N VAL A 92 -6.44 4.19 19.47
CA VAL A 92 -7.60 3.53 18.85
C VAL A 92 -7.85 4.07 17.45
N GLN A 93 -7.79 5.39 17.27
CA GLN A 93 -8.03 6.01 15.97
C GLN A 93 -6.98 5.61 14.92
N VAL A 94 -5.70 5.51 15.29
CA VAL A 94 -4.64 5.03 14.40
C VAL A 94 -4.85 3.56 14.05
N ILE A 95 -5.20 2.71 15.02
CA ILE A 95 -5.47 1.30 14.79
C ILE A 95 -6.64 1.13 13.82
N VAL A 96 -7.74 1.86 14.02
CA VAL A 96 -8.92 1.80 13.15
C VAL A 96 -8.58 2.27 11.73
N LEU A 97 -7.79 3.34 11.59
CA LEU A 97 -7.34 3.82 10.28
C LEU A 97 -6.50 2.76 9.55
N VAL A 98 -5.53 2.16 10.25
CA VAL A 98 -4.68 1.09 9.71
C VAL A 98 -5.52 -0.11 9.28
N LEU A 99 -6.47 -0.53 10.11
CA LEU A 99 -7.39 -1.63 9.79
C LEU A 99 -8.24 -1.33 8.56
N ALA A 100 -8.85 -0.15 8.49
CA ALA A 100 -9.69 0.25 7.36
C ALA A 100 -8.91 0.26 6.04
N ILE A 101 -7.71 0.86 6.04
CA ILE A 101 -6.84 0.88 4.87
C ILE A 101 -6.44 -0.55 4.46
N SER A 102 -6.08 -1.39 5.42
CA SER A 102 -5.69 -2.79 5.17
C SER A 102 -6.83 -3.60 4.54
N ILE A 103 -8.06 -3.45 5.04
CA ILE A 103 -9.24 -4.13 4.50
C ILE A 103 -9.51 -3.69 3.05
N ILE A 104 -9.44 -2.37 2.78
CA ILE A 104 -9.64 -1.84 1.43
C ILE A 104 -8.59 -2.43 0.47
N VAL A 105 -7.31 -2.46 0.85
CA VAL A 105 -6.24 -3.05 0.03
C VAL A 105 -6.47 -4.53 -0.22
N LEU A 106 -6.91 -5.28 0.78
CA LEU A 106 -7.18 -6.71 0.63
C LEU A 106 -8.33 -6.98 -0.33
N ILE A 107 -9.44 -6.24 -0.21
CA ILE A 107 -10.61 -6.41 -1.07
C ILE A 107 -10.30 -5.97 -2.50
N PHE A 108 -9.76 -4.75 -2.68
CA PHE A 108 -9.44 -4.26 -4.02
C PHE A 108 -8.28 -5.03 -4.65
N GLY A 109 -7.26 -5.39 -3.88
CA GLY A 109 -6.13 -6.18 -4.35
C GLY A 109 -6.53 -7.58 -4.82
N SER A 110 -7.49 -8.24 -4.17
CA SER A 110 -7.97 -9.56 -4.57
C SER A 110 -8.96 -9.52 -5.73
N ILE A 111 -9.98 -8.65 -5.65
CA ILE A 111 -11.05 -8.58 -6.66
C ILE A 111 -10.58 -7.89 -7.94
N ALA A 112 -9.91 -6.74 -7.83
CA ALA A 112 -9.47 -5.99 -9.01
C ALA A 112 -8.29 -6.67 -9.71
N ALA A 113 -7.44 -7.40 -8.99
CA ALA A 113 -6.42 -8.22 -9.63
C ALA A 113 -7.08 -9.27 -10.54
N CYS A 114 -7.90 -10.17 -9.98
CA CYS A 114 -8.48 -11.26 -10.75
C CYS A 114 -9.50 -10.79 -11.80
N GLY A 115 -10.32 -9.78 -11.50
CA GLY A 115 -11.41 -9.34 -12.37
C GLY A 115 -11.02 -8.28 -13.42
N VAL A 116 -10.03 -7.43 -13.16
CA VAL A 116 -9.70 -6.29 -14.04
C VAL A 116 -8.30 -6.44 -14.65
N VAL A 117 -7.34 -6.85 -13.83
CA VAL A 117 -5.92 -6.91 -14.21
C VAL A 117 -5.67 -8.12 -15.10
N CYS A 118 -6.16 -9.29 -14.73
CA CYS A 118 -5.90 -10.55 -15.43
C CYS A 118 -6.43 -10.60 -16.88
N PRO A 119 -7.65 -10.12 -17.22
CA PRO A 119 -8.11 -10.03 -18.61
C PRO A 119 -7.30 -9.03 -19.45
N ARG A 120 -6.84 -7.93 -18.85
CA ARG A 120 -6.04 -6.88 -19.51
C ARG A 120 -4.58 -7.27 -19.70
N LEU A 121 -4.07 -8.14 -18.83
CA LEU A 121 -2.73 -8.71 -18.91
C LEU A 121 -2.66 -10.00 -19.71
N ALA A 122 -3.80 -10.50 -20.24
CA ALA A 122 -3.91 -11.74 -21.00
C ALA A 122 -2.62 -12.01 -21.77
N CYS A 123 -1.83 -12.93 -21.22
CA CYS A 123 -0.54 -13.30 -21.76
C CYS A 123 -0.82 -14.11 -23.02
N HIS A 124 -1.16 -13.43 -24.12
CA HIS A 124 -1.43 -14.00 -25.43
C HIS A 124 -2.46 -15.16 -25.51
N GLY A 125 -3.36 -15.36 -24.55
CA GLY A 125 -4.32 -16.49 -24.60
C GLY A 125 -5.34 -16.57 -23.47
N ALA A 126 -6.16 -17.64 -23.48
CA ALA A 126 -7.14 -17.95 -22.44
C ALA A 126 -6.44 -18.19 -21.09
N MET A 127 -6.98 -17.66 -20.00
CA MET A 127 -6.35 -17.74 -18.68
C MET A 127 -6.81 -18.94 -17.88
N ASP A 128 -5.86 -19.66 -17.30
CA ASP A 128 -6.10 -20.79 -16.39
C ASP A 128 -6.17 -20.30 -14.94
N SER A 129 -5.21 -19.45 -14.54
CA SER A 129 -5.17 -18.88 -13.20
C SER A 129 -4.43 -17.55 -13.16
N CYS A 130 -4.78 -16.74 -12.17
CA CYS A 130 -4.11 -15.48 -11.91
C CYS A 130 -3.81 -15.37 -10.42
N THR A 131 -2.55 -15.10 -10.10
CA THR A 131 -2.08 -14.95 -8.73
C THR A 131 -1.36 -13.62 -8.58
N TRP A 132 -1.41 -13.08 -7.38
CA TRP A 132 -0.71 -11.85 -7.06
C TRP A 132 0.08 -12.03 -5.76
N HIS A 133 1.24 -11.40 -5.73
CA HIS A 133 2.15 -11.43 -4.58
C HIS A 133 2.54 -10.00 -4.26
N THR A 134 2.37 -9.61 -3.00
CA THR A 134 2.84 -8.33 -2.49
C THR A 134 4.10 -8.52 -1.66
N GLY A 135 5.01 -7.57 -1.76
CA GLY A 135 6.09 -7.38 -0.80
C GLY A 135 5.94 -6.03 -0.10
N LEU A 136 7.00 -5.60 0.58
CA LEU A 136 6.98 -4.34 1.35
C LEU A 136 6.78 -3.11 0.44
N PHE A 137 7.36 -3.14 -0.77
CA PHE A 137 7.30 -2.03 -1.74
C PHE A 137 7.14 -2.51 -3.19
N TYR A 138 6.53 -3.67 -3.39
CA TYR A 138 6.25 -4.17 -4.74
C TYR A 138 4.98 -5.00 -4.79
N VAL A 139 4.40 -5.10 -5.98
CA VAL A 139 3.35 -6.05 -6.30
C VAL A 139 3.72 -6.78 -7.60
N LYS A 140 3.58 -8.10 -7.59
CA LYS A 140 3.84 -8.97 -8.73
C LYS A 140 2.55 -9.70 -9.09
N TYR A 141 2.14 -9.59 -10.34
CA TYR A 141 1.05 -10.37 -10.91
C TYR A 141 1.64 -11.48 -11.76
N VAL A 142 1.18 -12.71 -11.53
CA VAL A 142 1.58 -13.91 -12.28
C VAL A 142 0.34 -14.49 -12.93
N CYS A 143 0.38 -14.55 -14.25
CA CYS A 143 -0.67 -15.02 -15.11
C CYS A 143 -0.27 -16.39 -15.66
N ARG A 144 -1.13 -17.40 -15.52
CA ARG A 144 -1.00 -18.68 -16.24
C ARG A 144 -2.08 -18.76 -17.30
N CYS A 145 -1.68 -19.03 -18.54
CA CYS A 145 -2.58 -19.25 -19.65
C CYS A 145 -2.77 -20.75 -19.89
N ILE A 146 -3.98 -21.13 -20.31
CA ILE A 146 -4.30 -22.46 -20.82
C ILE A 146 -3.53 -22.60 -22.13
N HIS A 147 -2.63 -23.58 -22.18
CA HIS A 147 -1.83 -23.92 -23.36
C HIS A 147 -2.65 -24.74 -24.35
#